data_AF-A0A5K1D0Z8-F1
#
_entry.id   AF-A0A5K1D0Z8-F1
#
_cell.length_a   1.000
_cell.length_b   1.000
_cell.length_c   1.000
_cell.angle_alpha   90.00
_cell.angle_beta   90.00
_cell.angle_gamma   90.00
#
_symmetry.space_group_name_H-M   'P 1'
#
loop_
_entity.id
_entity.type
_entity.pdbx_description
1 polymer ?
#
loop_
_entity_poly.entity_id
_entity_poly.type
_entity_poly.pdbx_seq_one_letter_code
_entity_poly.pdbx_strand_id
1 'polypeptide(L)' 'GLEIWCIENLRVVAVPKSSHGKFFCGSSYIILN' A
#
# COMPACT_ATOMS: atom_id res chain seq x y z
N GLY A 1 -1.19 -4.87 -14.09
CA GLY A 1 -2.39 -4.32 -13.42
C GLY A 1 -1.96 -3.94 -12.03
N LEU A 2 -2.26 -2.72 -11.56
CA LEU A 2 -1.58 -2.16 -10.38
C LEU A 2 -2.16 -2.68 -9.07
N GLU A 3 -1.32 -3.28 -8.25
CA GLU A 3 -1.62 -3.72 -6.88
C GLU A 3 -0.69 -3.02 -5.90
N ILE A 4 -1.26 -2.51 -4.81
CA ILE A 4 -0.54 -1.76 -3.78
C ILE A 4 -0.89 -2.34 -2.42
N TRP A 5 0.13 -2.55 -1.59
CA TRP A 5 -0.03 -2.95 -0.20
C TRP A 5 0.74 -2.02 0.74
N CYS A 6 0.20 -1.80 1.93
CA CYS A 6 0.85 -1.11 3.04
C CYS A 6 1.33 -2.13 4.07
N ILE A 7 2.47 -1.87 4.71
CA ILE A 7 2.95 -2.66 5.84
C ILE A 7 2.44 -2.02 7.13
N GLU A 8 1.52 -2.71 7.82
CA GLU A 8 0.94 -2.29 9.10
C GLU A 8 1.12 -3.38 10.14
N ASN A 9 1.68 -3.04 11.31
CA ASN A 9 1.91 -4.00 12.40
C ASN A 9 2.61 -5.29 11.93
N LEU A 10 3.63 -5.15 11.08
CA LEU A 10 4.38 -6.26 10.45
C LEU A 10 3.53 -7.19 9.58
N ARG A 11 2.40 -6.71 9.07
CA ARG A 11 1.51 -7.44 8.15
C ARG A 11 1.32 -6.66 6.86
N VAL A 12 1.09 -7.40 5.79
CA VAL A 12 0.78 -6.84 4.47
C VAL A 12 -0.73 -6.59 4.40
N VAL A 13 -1.12 -5.34 4.18
CA VAL A 13 -2.52 -4.91 4.08
C VAL A 13 -2.77 -4.32 2.70
N ALA A 14 -3.80 -4.82 2.00
CA ALA A 14 -4.13 -4.33 0.66
C ALA A 14 -4.65 -2.88 0.74
N VAL A 15 -4.10 -2.01 -0.10
CA VAL A 15 -4.59 -0.64 -0.24
C VAL A 15 -5.82 -0.64 -1.15
N PRO A 16 -6.94 -0.02 -0.73
CA PRO A 16 -8.09 0.13 -1.61
C PRO A 16 -7.73 0.88 -2.89
N LYS A 17 -8.29 0.46 -4.03
CA LYS A 17 -8.03 1.11 -5.34
C LYS A 17 -8.38 2.60 -5.34
N SER A 18 -9.40 3.02 -4.58
CA SER A 18 -9.79 4.42 -4.39
C SER A 18 -8.73 5.27 -3.65
N SER A 19 -7.78 4.62 -2.99
CA SER A 19 -6.68 5.24 -2.25
C SER A 19 -5.33 5.07 -2.96
N HIS A 20 -5.28 4.45 -4.14
CA HIS A 20 -4.05 4.41 -4.93
C HIS A 20 -3.56 5.83 -5.22
N GLY A 21 -2.26 6.08 -4.99
CA GLY A 21 -1.65 7.40 -5.12
C GLY A 21 -1.64 8.24 -3.84
N LYS A 22 -2.30 7.80 -2.76
CA LYS A 22 -2.20 8.41 -1.43
C LYS A 22 -1.24 7.61 -0.57
N PHE A 23 -0.12 8.24 -0.20
CA PHE A 23 0.90 7.62 0.63
C PHE A 23 1.13 8.47 1.88
N PHE A 24 1.32 7.77 3.00
CA PHE A 24 1.58 8.40 4.30
C PHE A 24 3.07 8.29 4.64
N CYS A 25 3.69 9.40 5.05
CA CYS A 25 5.08 9.42 5.51
C CYS A 25 5.28 8.48 6.71
N GLY A 26 6.42 7.79 6.74
CA GLY A 26 6.76 6.82 7.80
C GLY A 26 6.14 5.43 7.62
N SER A 27 5.27 5.25 6.63
CA SER A 27 4.76 3.92 6.23
C SER A 27 5.62 3.31 5.14
N SER A 28 5.56 1.98 4.99
CA SER A 28 6.22 1.25 3.91
C SER A 28 5.19 0.57 3.01
N TYR A 29 5.45 0.55 1.71
CA TYR A 29 4.52 0.04 0.71
C TYR A 29 5.21 -0.93 -0.26
N ILE A 30 4.45 -1.90 -0.75
CA ILE A 30 4.81 -2.80 -1.85
C ILE A 30 3.97 -2.41 -3.06
N ILE A 31 4.60 -2.30 -4.22
CA ILE A 31 3.93 -1.97 -5.48
C ILE A 31 4.29 -3.04 -6.51
N LEU A 32 3.26 -3.66 -7.10
CA LEU A 32 3.39 -4.65 -8.16
C LEU A 32 2.61 -4.17 -9.39
N ASN A 33 3.22 -4.21 -10.57
CA ASN A 33 2.61 -3.79 -11.82
C ASN A 33 2.48 -4.94 -12.82
#